data_AF-A0A7S1PMJ8-F1
#
_entry.id   AF-A0A7S1PMJ8-F1
#
_cell.length_a   1.000
_cell.length_b   1.000
_cell.length_c   1.000
_cell.angle_alpha   90.00
_cell.angle_beta   90.00
_cell.angle_gamma   90.00
#
_symmetry.space_group_name_H-M   'P 1'
#
loop_
_entity.id
_entity.type
_entity.pdbx_description
1 polymer ?
#
loop_
_entity_poly.entity_id
_entity_poly.type
_entity_poly.pdbx_seq_one_letter_code
_entity_poly.pdbx_strand_id
1 'polypeptide(L)'
;RGAIDAALAGPGAKRAAQVEPLLRAGATAAELWPKLRVVLTTDGGAFEAAGARLRQLLGSGVSVFSAFYAATEGLLGVNLFPQRPFGKSAYLLDPGSMVFELLPLRWRDCEAPPADAPVPSWEAVVGESYEVVITTRGGLCRYRLGDIVHVVARLGQMPVVTVEERALSFLPSLHGERVAEAVFLQALARLPLAERVRG
;
A
#
# COMPACT_ATOMS: atom_id res chain seq x y z
N ARG A 1 27.21 -1.24 -20.66
CA ARG A 1 27.79 0.08 -20.30
C ARG A 1 27.23 1.23 -21.17
N GLY A 2 26.92 1.05 -22.47
CA GLY A 2 26.57 2.18 -23.36
C GLY A 2 25.27 2.97 -23.13
N ALA A 3 24.19 2.39 -22.61
CA ALA A 3 22.90 3.12 -22.52
C ALA A 3 22.90 4.24 -21.45
N ILE A 4 23.54 3.99 -20.31
CA ILE A 4 23.65 4.96 -19.22
C ILE A 4 24.65 6.05 -19.61
N ASP A 5 25.80 5.70 -20.18
CA ASP A 5 26.80 6.68 -20.61
C ASP A 5 26.28 7.61 -21.72
N ALA A 6 25.48 7.07 -22.65
CA ALA A 6 24.80 7.88 -23.67
C ALA A 6 23.75 8.83 -23.09
N ALA A 7 23.03 8.41 -22.04
CA ALA A 7 22.03 9.23 -21.37
C ALA A 7 22.66 10.31 -20.46
N LEU A 8 23.82 10.02 -19.84
CA LEU A 8 24.51 10.93 -18.93
C LEU A 8 25.29 12.04 -19.66
N ALA A 9 25.51 11.92 -20.97
CA ALA A 9 26.25 12.87 -21.80
C ALA A 9 27.66 13.22 -21.27
N GLY A 10 28.26 12.36 -20.45
CA GLY A 10 29.60 12.51 -19.86
C GLY A 10 29.67 13.34 -18.56
N PRO A 11 30.85 13.36 -17.89
CA PRO A 11 31.06 14.17 -16.69
C PRO A 11 30.94 15.66 -16.99
N GLY A 12 30.23 16.42 -16.12
CA GLY A 12 30.08 17.87 -16.26
C GLY A 12 28.93 18.32 -17.16
N ALA A 13 27.94 17.45 -17.41
CA ALA A 13 26.75 17.81 -18.17
C ALA A 13 26.10 19.11 -17.62
N LYS A 14 25.61 19.98 -18.52
CA LYS A 14 24.96 21.27 -18.17
C LYS A 14 23.91 21.13 -17.06
N ARG A 15 23.25 19.98 -16.97
CA ARG A 15 22.26 19.68 -15.93
C ARG A 15 22.87 19.53 -14.54
N ALA A 16 24.07 18.96 -14.41
CA ALA A 16 24.76 18.82 -13.13
C ALA A 16 25.02 20.20 -12.49
N ALA A 17 25.54 21.16 -13.27
CA ALA A 17 25.76 22.52 -12.81
C ALA A 17 24.46 23.25 -12.39
N GLN A 18 23.31 22.86 -12.95
CA GLN A 18 22.00 23.41 -12.55
C GLN A 18 21.44 22.76 -11.28
N VAL A 19 21.69 21.46 -11.08
CA VAL A 19 21.09 20.65 -10.01
C VAL A 19 21.90 20.68 -8.72
N GLU A 20 23.24 20.73 -8.81
CA GLU A 20 24.12 20.79 -7.63
C GLU A 20 23.75 21.90 -6.61
N PRO A 21 23.55 23.17 -7.02
CA PRO A 21 23.17 24.21 -6.06
C PRO A 21 21.78 23.97 -5.46
N LEU A 22 20.83 23.44 -6.25
CA LEU A 22 19.49 23.10 -5.78
C LEU A 22 19.53 21.98 -4.74
N LEU A 23 20.31 20.93 -4.97
CA LEU A 23 20.48 19.84 -4.00
C LEU A 23 21.10 20.31 -2.69
N ARG A 24 22.12 21.19 -2.75
CA ARG A 24 22.73 21.78 -1.55
C ARG A 24 21.75 22.65 -0.76
N ALA A 25 20.79 23.28 -1.44
CA ALA A 25 19.74 24.09 -0.84
C ALA A 25 18.57 23.27 -0.29
N GLY A 26 18.57 21.94 -0.46
CA GLY A 26 17.46 21.07 -0.03
C GLY A 26 16.23 21.14 -0.93
N ALA A 27 16.43 21.35 -2.23
CA ALA A 27 15.35 21.48 -3.20
C ALA A 27 14.38 20.29 -3.20
N THR A 28 13.12 20.60 -3.44
CA THR A 28 12.02 19.67 -3.64
C THR A 28 12.09 19.00 -5.02
N ALA A 29 11.36 17.88 -5.19
CA ALA A 29 11.28 17.22 -6.48
C ALA A 29 10.67 18.12 -7.57
N ALA A 30 9.73 19.01 -7.24
CA ALA A 30 9.17 19.97 -8.18
C ALA A 30 10.22 20.95 -8.73
N GLU A 31 11.18 21.38 -7.90
CA GLU A 31 12.27 22.27 -8.32
C GLU A 31 13.31 21.53 -9.18
N LEU A 32 13.57 20.27 -8.84
CA LEU A 32 14.46 19.39 -9.60
C LEU A 32 13.82 18.90 -10.91
N TRP A 33 12.50 18.79 -10.99
CA TRP A 33 11.77 18.37 -12.18
C TRP A 33 10.57 19.32 -12.40
N PRO A 34 10.76 20.46 -13.08
CA PRO A 34 9.72 21.49 -13.24
C PRO A 34 8.44 21.03 -13.95
N LYS A 35 8.54 19.94 -14.73
CA LYS A 35 7.41 19.31 -15.44
C LYS A 35 6.77 18.16 -14.64
N LEU A 36 7.25 17.85 -13.44
CA LEU A 36 6.66 16.84 -12.56
C LEU A 36 5.28 17.33 -12.10
N ARG A 37 4.28 16.47 -12.21
CA ARG A 37 2.88 16.77 -11.83
C ARG A 37 2.25 15.67 -11.01
N VAL A 38 2.62 14.42 -11.28
CA VAL A 38 2.08 13.26 -10.59
C VAL A 38 3.20 12.29 -10.27
N VAL A 39 3.17 11.73 -9.07
CA VAL A 39 3.99 10.59 -8.67
C VAL A 39 3.08 9.40 -8.43
N LEU A 40 3.33 8.31 -9.17
CA LEU A 40 2.61 7.06 -9.02
C LEU A 40 3.30 6.21 -7.97
N THR A 41 2.66 6.05 -6.81
CA THR A 41 3.18 5.20 -5.74
C THR A 41 2.09 4.83 -4.75
N THR A 42 2.29 3.73 -4.03
CA THR A 42 1.42 3.28 -2.94
C THR A 42 1.62 4.15 -1.72
N ASP A 43 0.53 4.57 -1.10
CA ASP A 43 0.57 5.53 0.00
C ASP A 43 -0.53 5.34 1.05
N GLY A 44 -1.21 4.19 1.01
CA GLY A 44 -2.18 3.75 2.01
C GLY A 44 -1.63 2.61 2.88
N GLY A 45 -2.37 2.26 3.93
CA GLY A 45 -2.00 1.23 4.90
C GLY A 45 -0.65 1.54 5.57
N ALA A 46 0.27 0.57 5.57
CA ALA A 46 1.60 0.71 6.18
C ALA A 46 2.45 1.87 5.62
N PHE A 47 2.12 2.41 4.44
CA PHE A 47 2.87 3.48 3.79
C PHE A 47 2.33 4.89 4.08
N GLU A 48 1.29 5.06 4.89
CA GLU A 48 0.69 6.38 5.12
C GLU A 48 1.70 7.40 5.68
N ALA A 49 2.51 7.01 6.67
CA ALA A 49 3.53 7.87 7.27
C ALA A 49 4.64 8.23 6.26
N ALA A 50 5.13 7.26 5.50
CA ALA A 50 6.09 7.49 4.42
C ALA A 50 5.49 8.37 3.31
N GLY A 51 4.21 8.20 3.00
CA GLY A 51 3.47 9.01 2.03
C GLY A 51 3.36 10.47 2.46
N ALA A 52 3.12 10.74 3.75
CA ALA A 52 3.14 12.10 4.30
C ALA A 52 4.51 12.76 4.12
N ARG A 53 5.60 12.03 4.44
CA ARG A 53 6.97 12.52 4.23
C ARG A 53 7.30 12.73 2.76
N LEU A 54 6.86 11.84 1.88
CA LEU A 54 7.04 11.97 0.44
C LEU A 54 6.38 13.26 -0.08
N ARG A 55 5.15 13.56 0.33
CA ARG A 55 4.46 14.80 -0.10
C ARG A 55 5.24 16.07 0.28
N GLN A 56 5.94 16.06 1.42
CA GLN A 56 6.83 17.18 1.79
C GLN A 56 8.02 17.31 0.84
N LEU A 57 8.63 16.19 0.41
CA LEU A 57 9.77 16.17 -0.50
C LEU A 57 9.39 16.55 -1.94
N LEU A 58 8.15 16.28 -2.36
CA LEU A 58 7.71 16.55 -3.72
C LEU A 58 7.55 18.04 -4.03
N GLY A 59 7.24 18.86 -3.02
CA GLY A 59 6.93 20.28 -3.19
C GLY A 59 5.49 20.53 -3.66
N SER A 60 5.11 21.80 -3.74
CA SER A 60 3.76 22.21 -4.13
C SER A 60 3.43 21.86 -5.58
N GLY A 61 2.18 21.47 -5.85
CA GLY A 61 1.69 21.23 -7.21
C GLY A 61 2.02 19.85 -7.79
N VAL A 62 2.59 18.95 -7.00
CA VAL A 62 2.79 17.55 -7.36
C VAL A 62 1.85 16.65 -6.55
N SER A 63 0.99 15.92 -7.24
CA SER A 63 0.05 15.00 -6.61
C SER A 63 0.63 13.59 -6.48
N VAL A 64 0.40 12.93 -5.36
CA VAL A 64 0.66 11.49 -5.21
C VAL A 64 -0.61 10.73 -5.60
N PHE A 65 -0.47 9.72 -6.46
CA PHE A 65 -1.59 8.87 -6.89
C PHE A 65 -1.24 7.39 -6.77
N SER A 66 -1.94 6.68 -5.90
CA SER A 66 -1.83 5.23 -5.80
C SER A 66 -2.83 4.59 -6.76
N ALA A 67 -2.35 4.17 -7.93
CA ALA A 67 -3.21 3.71 -9.02
C ALA A 67 -3.81 2.31 -8.79
N PHE A 68 -3.07 1.42 -8.12
CA PHE A 68 -3.42 0.02 -8.02
C PHE A 68 -3.37 -0.48 -6.59
N TYR A 69 -4.33 -1.33 -6.25
CA TYR A 69 -4.28 -2.24 -5.12
C TYR A 69 -3.95 -3.62 -5.67
N ALA A 70 -2.73 -4.09 -5.41
CA ALA A 70 -2.20 -5.35 -5.94
C ALA A 70 -1.45 -6.13 -4.86
N ALA A 71 -1.43 -7.45 -5.01
CA ALA A 71 -0.65 -8.36 -4.19
C ALA A 71 0.04 -9.41 -5.08
N THR A 72 0.81 -10.30 -4.47
CA THR A 72 1.45 -11.42 -5.17
C THR A 72 0.46 -12.33 -5.90
N GLU A 73 -0.77 -12.36 -5.41
CA GLU A 73 -1.90 -13.15 -5.90
C GLU A 73 -2.60 -12.51 -7.11
N GLY A 74 -2.33 -11.23 -7.39
CA GLY A 74 -2.82 -10.52 -8.57
C GLY A 74 -3.25 -9.07 -8.32
N LEU A 75 -3.89 -8.49 -9.33
CA LEU A 75 -4.52 -7.16 -9.25
C LEU A 75 -5.85 -7.26 -8.50
N LEU A 76 -5.99 -6.61 -7.35
CA LEU A 76 -7.22 -6.64 -6.57
C LEU A 76 -8.16 -5.51 -6.94
N GLY A 77 -7.63 -4.31 -7.17
CA GLY A 77 -8.46 -3.16 -7.49
C GLY A 77 -7.71 -1.99 -8.10
N VAL A 78 -8.49 -1.06 -8.65
CA VAL A 78 -8.02 0.14 -9.34
C VAL A 78 -8.54 1.38 -8.65
N ASN A 79 -7.67 2.38 -8.48
CA ASN A 79 -8.07 3.66 -7.93
C ASN A 79 -8.64 4.55 -9.04
N LEU A 80 -9.91 4.92 -8.92
CA LEU A 80 -10.60 5.82 -9.84
C LEU A 80 -10.73 7.25 -9.29
N PHE A 81 -10.14 7.51 -8.12
CA PHE A 81 -10.38 8.69 -7.29
C PHE A 81 -9.08 9.48 -7.02
N PRO A 82 -8.51 10.15 -8.04
CA PRO A 82 -7.26 10.88 -7.88
C PRO A 82 -7.33 12.03 -6.86
N GLN A 83 -8.53 12.57 -6.62
CA GLN A 83 -8.77 13.66 -5.66
C GLN A 83 -9.01 13.18 -4.22
N ARG A 84 -8.98 11.88 -3.94
CA ARG A 84 -9.14 11.28 -2.59
C ARG A 84 -10.36 11.83 -1.82
N PRO A 85 -11.58 11.69 -2.35
CA PRO A 85 -12.79 12.17 -1.70
C PRO A 85 -13.04 11.53 -0.32
N PHE A 86 -12.37 10.40 -0.03
CA PHE A 86 -12.47 9.66 1.23
C PHE A 86 -11.31 9.97 2.21
N GLY A 87 -10.50 11.01 1.94
CA GLY A 87 -9.31 11.37 2.74
C GLY A 87 -8.09 10.46 2.51
N LYS A 88 -8.30 9.25 2.02
CA LYS A 88 -7.27 8.24 1.70
C LYS A 88 -7.47 7.66 0.30
N SER A 89 -6.48 6.89 -0.17
CA SER A 89 -6.55 6.18 -1.45
C SER A 89 -7.62 5.08 -1.35
N ALA A 90 -8.51 5.03 -2.34
CA ALA A 90 -9.61 4.09 -2.39
C ALA A 90 -9.62 3.36 -3.74
N TYR A 91 -10.01 2.10 -3.73
CA TYR A 91 -9.86 1.19 -4.86
C TYR A 91 -11.20 0.51 -5.15
N LEU A 92 -11.62 0.52 -6.40
CA LEU A 92 -12.68 -0.33 -6.88
C LEU A 92 -12.13 -1.75 -7.04
N LEU A 93 -12.71 -2.74 -6.35
CA LEU A 93 -12.34 -4.13 -6.59
C LEU A 93 -12.66 -4.52 -8.04
N ASP A 94 -11.73 -5.17 -8.73
CA ASP A 94 -11.87 -5.52 -10.15
C ASP A 94 -12.57 -6.88 -10.33
N PRO A 95 -13.88 -6.93 -10.62
CA PRO A 95 -14.60 -8.20 -10.75
C PRO A 95 -14.05 -9.10 -11.88
N GLY A 96 -13.27 -8.54 -12.81
CA GLY A 96 -12.65 -9.30 -13.90
C GLY A 96 -11.38 -10.04 -13.51
N SER A 97 -10.71 -9.65 -12.42
CA SER A 97 -9.41 -10.21 -12.06
C SER A 97 -9.52 -11.53 -11.29
N MET A 98 -10.41 -11.57 -10.30
CA MET A 98 -10.64 -12.71 -9.41
C MET A 98 -12.00 -12.62 -8.73
N VAL A 99 -12.44 -13.70 -8.09
CA VAL A 99 -13.64 -13.67 -7.25
C VAL A 99 -13.24 -13.19 -5.87
N PHE A 100 -13.97 -12.18 -5.38
CA PHE A 100 -13.77 -11.62 -4.04
C PHE A 100 -14.94 -11.99 -3.13
N GLU A 101 -14.60 -12.59 -2.01
CA GLU A 101 -15.43 -12.72 -0.83
C GLU A 101 -14.87 -11.82 0.28
N LEU A 102 -15.73 -11.34 1.17
CA LEU A 102 -15.40 -10.44 2.27
C LEU A 102 -15.83 -11.09 3.59
N LEU A 103 -14.87 -11.45 4.43
CA LEU A 103 -15.11 -12.05 5.73
C LEU A 103 -15.33 -10.93 6.77
N PRO A 104 -16.50 -10.84 7.42
CA PRO A 104 -16.73 -9.85 8.48
C PRO A 104 -15.71 -10.02 9.62
N LEU A 105 -15.18 -8.90 10.14
CA LEU A 105 -14.09 -8.94 11.13
C LEU A 105 -14.43 -9.71 12.42
N ARG A 106 -15.72 -9.80 12.80
CA ARG A 106 -16.16 -10.62 13.94
C ARG A 106 -15.77 -12.11 13.83
N TRP A 107 -15.52 -12.58 12.61
CA TRP A 107 -15.14 -13.96 12.31
C TRP A 107 -13.65 -14.13 11.98
N ARG A 108 -12.86 -13.04 12.01
CA ARG A 108 -11.44 -13.03 11.64
C ARG A 108 -10.63 -14.03 12.47
N ASP A 109 -10.73 -13.95 13.79
CA ASP A 109 -9.93 -14.78 14.69
C ASP A 109 -10.54 -16.17 14.94
N CYS A 110 -11.63 -16.49 14.24
CA CYS A 110 -12.19 -17.82 14.23
C CYS A 110 -11.34 -18.71 13.29
N GLU A 111 -10.80 -19.81 13.82
CA GLU A 111 -10.03 -20.78 13.02
C GLU A 111 -10.90 -21.45 11.95
N ALA A 112 -12.18 -21.68 12.27
CA ALA A 112 -13.17 -22.28 11.38
C ALA A 112 -14.48 -21.45 11.41
N PRO A 113 -14.53 -20.29 10.72
CA PRO A 113 -15.76 -19.53 10.61
C PRO A 113 -16.82 -20.33 9.85
N PRO A 114 -18.12 -20.03 10.02
CA PRO A 114 -19.18 -20.63 9.22
C PRO A 114 -18.89 -20.53 7.72
N ALA A 115 -19.23 -21.56 6.95
CA ALA A 115 -18.88 -21.63 5.53
C ALA A 115 -19.50 -20.49 4.69
N ASP A 116 -20.61 -19.94 5.17
CA ASP A 116 -21.37 -18.80 4.65
C ASP A 116 -20.98 -17.46 5.28
N ALA A 117 -19.98 -17.42 6.17
CA ALA A 117 -19.54 -16.19 6.80
C ALA A 117 -18.87 -15.19 5.83
N PRO A 118 -17.99 -15.61 4.89
CA PRO A 118 -17.54 -14.73 3.82
C PRO A 118 -18.72 -14.43 2.89
N VAL A 119 -19.07 -13.15 2.79
CA VAL A 119 -20.11 -12.69 1.85
C VAL A 119 -19.47 -12.37 0.51
N PRO A 120 -20.15 -12.56 -0.63
CA PRO A 120 -19.61 -12.10 -1.89
C PRO A 120 -19.42 -10.58 -1.87
N SER A 121 -18.41 -10.07 -2.56
CA SER A 121 -18.05 -8.64 -2.53
C SER A 121 -19.21 -7.69 -2.86
N TRP A 122 -20.15 -8.09 -3.72
CA TRP A 122 -21.33 -7.28 -4.06
C TRP A 122 -22.39 -7.22 -2.94
N GLU A 123 -22.29 -8.00 -1.87
CA GLU A 123 -23.17 -7.94 -0.69
C GLU A 123 -22.55 -7.16 0.47
N ALA A 124 -21.32 -6.66 0.33
CA ALA A 124 -20.61 -5.95 1.38
C ALA A 124 -21.27 -4.62 1.80
N VAL A 125 -21.37 -4.36 3.10
CA VAL A 125 -22.06 -3.18 3.61
C VAL A 125 -21.11 -1.99 3.65
N VAL A 126 -21.57 -0.82 3.17
CA VAL A 126 -20.78 0.43 3.23
C VAL A 126 -20.65 0.86 4.69
N GLY A 127 -19.44 1.22 5.12
CA GLY A 127 -19.12 1.58 6.50
C GLY A 127 -18.64 0.40 7.36
N GLU A 128 -18.62 -0.81 6.81
CA GLU A 128 -18.12 -2.00 7.49
C GLU A 128 -16.72 -2.38 6.98
N SER A 129 -15.93 -3.01 7.87
CA SER A 129 -14.61 -3.53 7.55
C SER A 129 -14.64 -5.07 7.45
N TYR A 130 -13.82 -5.60 6.55
CA TYR A 130 -13.78 -7.02 6.20
C TYR A 130 -12.34 -7.47 5.94
N GLU A 131 -12.08 -8.76 6.15
CA GLU A 131 -10.90 -9.41 5.61
C GLU A 131 -11.17 -9.90 4.19
N VAL A 132 -10.23 -9.65 3.28
CA VAL A 132 -10.34 -10.04 1.88
C VAL A 132 -10.06 -11.55 1.72
N VAL A 133 -11.00 -12.24 1.09
CA VAL A 133 -10.89 -13.64 0.67
C VAL A 133 -10.98 -13.72 -0.85
N ILE A 134 -10.05 -14.43 -1.48
CA ILE A 134 -9.94 -14.46 -2.94
C ILE A 134 -10.00 -15.88 -3.51
N THR A 135 -10.58 -16.01 -4.69
CA THR A 135 -10.46 -17.21 -5.54
C THR A 135 -9.92 -16.79 -6.90
N THR A 136 -8.77 -17.35 -7.28
CA THR A 136 -8.03 -16.94 -8.49
C THR A 136 -7.99 -18.05 -9.54
N ARG A 137 -7.79 -17.68 -10.80
CA ARG A 137 -7.56 -18.64 -11.90
C ARG A 137 -6.27 -19.46 -11.73
N GLY A 138 -5.35 -18.99 -10.87
CA GLY A 138 -4.09 -19.66 -10.56
C GLY A 138 -4.22 -20.81 -9.56
N GLY A 139 -5.44 -21.14 -9.10
CA GLY A 139 -5.70 -22.29 -8.24
C GLY A 139 -5.83 -21.96 -6.75
N LEU A 140 -5.77 -20.69 -6.35
CA LEU A 140 -6.15 -20.29 -4.99
C LEU A 140 -7.67 -20.33 -4.88
N CYS A 141 -8.18 -21.07 -3.90
CA CYS A 141 -9.62 -21.21 -3.64
C CYS A 141 -9.93 -20.76 -2.21
N ARG A 142 -10.83 -19.79 -2.08
CA ARG A 142 -11.22 -19.15 -0.80
C ARG A 142 -10.01 -18.83 0.09
N TYR A 143 -8.96 -18.32 -0.53
CA TYR A 143 -7.71 -17.99 0.16
C TYR A 143 -7.87 -16.69 0.95
N ARG A 144 -7.60 -16.75 2.25
CA ARG A 144 -7.58 -15.57 3.14
C ARG A 144 -6.33 -14.75 2.87
N LEU A 145 -6.50 -13.57 2.28
CA LEU A 145 -5.39 -12.68 1.94
C LEU A 145 -4.75 -12.04 3.17
N GLY A 146 -5.54 -11.88 4.25
CA GLY A 146 -5.16 -11.20 5.47
C GLY A 146 -5.23 -9.67 5.38
N ASP A 147 -5.67 -9.10 4.26
CA ASP A 147 -5.85 -7.65 4.11
C ASP A 147 -7.19 -7.26 4.70
N ILE A 148 -7.19 -6.22 5.53
CA ILE A 148 -8.38 -5.60 6.09
C ILE A 148 -8.73 -4.39 5.23
N VAL A 149 -9.95 -4.42 4.70
CA VAL A 149 -10.49 -3.38 3.84
C VAL A 149 -11.77 -2.82 4.43
N HIS A 150 -11.93 -1.51 4.32
CA HIS A 150 -13.13 -0.80 4.72
C HIS A 150 -13.90 -0.34 3.49
N VAL A 151 -15.19 -0.65 3.43
CA VAL A 151 -16.05 -0.31 2.30
C VAL A 151 -16.51 1.14 2.42
N VAL A 152 -15.99 2.02 1.58
CA VAL A 152 -16.28 3.46 1.63
C VAL A 152 -17.41 3.89 0.70
N ALA A 153 -17.63 3.16 -0.38
CA ALA A 153 -18.66 3.45 -1.37
C ALA A 153 -18.95 2.22 -2.23
N ARG A 154 -19.86 2.38 -3.18
CA ARG A 154 -20.15 1.38 -4.21
C ARG A 154 -20.17 2.05 -5.58
N LEU A 155 -19.65 1.35 -6.58
CA LEU A 155 -19.78 1.73 -7.98
C LEU A 155 -20.50 0.61 -8.72
N GLY A 156 -21.78 0.83 -9.05
CA GLY A 156 -22.67 -0.25 -9.44
C GLY A 156 -22.81 -1.27 -8.30
N GLN A 157 -22.53 -2.54 -8.59
CA GLN A 157 -22.59 -3.61 -7.60
C GLN A 157 -21.28 -3.80 -6.84
N MET A 158 -20.16 -3.27 -7.35
CA MET A 158 -18.84 -3.52 -6.77
C MET A 158 -18.50 -2.52 -5.66
N PRO A 159 -17.92 -2.99 -4.54
CA PRO A 159 -17.51 -2.12 -3.46
C PRO A 159 -16.26 -1.33 -3.85
N VAL A 160 -16.22 -0.08 -3.40
CA VAL A 160 -15.02 0.73 -3.35
C VAL A 160 -14.47 0.63 -1.94
N VAL A 161 -13.21 0.26 -1.82
CA VAL A 161 -12.59 -0.06 -0.53
C VAL A 161 -11.34 0.77 -0.28
N THR A 162 -11.07 1.06 1.00
CA THR A 162 -9.78 1.58 1.46
C THR A 162 -9.08 0.50 2.25
N VAL A 163 -7.78 0.32 2.02
CA VAL A 163 -6.97 -0.65 2.77
C VAL A 163 -6.60 -0.05 4.12
N GLU A 164 -6.99 -0.70 5.22
CA GLU A 164 -6.69 -0.23 6.58
C GLU A 164 -5.40 -0.85 7.07
N GLU A 165 -5.34 -2.19 7.11
CA GLU A 165 -4.22 -2.93 7.69
C GLU A 165 -4.01 -4.27 6.96
N ARG A 166 -2.83 -4.87 7.11
CA ARG A 166 -2.65 -6.32 6.90
C ARG A 166 -2.54 -7.01 8.25
N ALA A 167 -3.32 -8.05 8.46
CA ALA A 167 -3.42 -8.82 9.69
C ALA A 167 -2.07 -9.38 10.21
N LEU A 168 -1.05 -9.49 9.35
CA LEU A 168 0.28 -10.01 9.69
C LEU A 168 1.31 -8.92 10.03
N SER A 169 0.89 -7.68 10.28
CA SER A 169 1.81 -6.55 10.48
C SER A 169 1.72 -5.95 11.88
N PHE A 170 2.22 -6.66 12.89
CA PHE A 170 2.50 -6.07 14.21
C PHE A 170 3.85 -5.33 14.26
N LEU A 171 4.58 -5.25 13.14
CA LEU A 171 5.83 -4.53 13.03
C LEU A 171 5.86 -3.60 11.82
N PRO A 172 6.48 -2.41 11.95
CA PRO A 172 6.64 -1.49 10.83
C PRO A 172 7.50 -2.14 9.75
N SER A 173 6.89 -2.32 8.57
CA SER A 173 7.63 -2.67 7.36
C SER A 173 8.46 -1.46 6.94
N LEU A 174 9.76 -1.46 7.24
CA LEU A 174 10.63 -0.32 6.89
C LEU A 174 10.90 -0.22 5.37
N HIS A 175 10.81 -1.33 4.63
CA HIS A 175 11.15 -1.39 3.20
C HIS A 175 10.33 -2.41 2.39
N GLY A 176 9.11 -2.74 2.81
CA GLY A 176 8.30 -3.80 2.18
C GLY A 176 8.63 -5.21 2.68
N GLU A 177 9.68 -5.35 3.48
CA GLU A 177 9.96 -6.56 4.25
C GLU A 177 8.86 -6.82 5.29
N ARG A 178 8.46 -8.08 5.43
CA ARG A 178 7.43 -8.52 6.38
C ARG A 178 8.09 -9.41 7.41
N VAL A 179 8.08 -8.98 8.66
CA VAL A 179 8.56 -9.78 9.78
C VAL A 179 7.34 -10.18 10.60
N ALA A 180 7.08 -11.48 10.69
CA ALA A 180 6.03 -12.00 11.56
C ALA A 180 6.38 -11.67 13.02
N GLU A 181 5.37 -11.31 13.82
CA GLU A 181 5.55 -11.00 15.24
C GLU A 181 6.29 -12.11 15.98
N ALA A 182 5.96 -13.38 15.72
CA ALA A 182 6.66 -14.52 16.30
C ALA A 182 8.18 -14.51 16.04
N VAL A 183 8.60 -14.11 14.84
CA VAL A 183 10.03 -14.01 14.48
C VAL A 183 10.69 -12.86 15.23
N PHE A 184 9.98 -11.75 15.42
CA PHE A 184 10.48 -10.63 16.20
C PHE A 184 10.51 -10.89 17.71
N LEU A 185 9.49 -11.53 18.28
CA LEU A 185 9.50 -11.97 19.67
C LEU A 185 10.61 -12.99 19.91
N GLN A 186 10.86 -13.90 18.97
CA GLN A 186 12.02 -14.79 19.01
C GLN A 186 13.34 -14.01 18.93
N ALA A 187 13.42 -12.96 18.11
CA ALA A 187 14.61 -12.11 18.02
C ALA A 187 14.82 -11.31 19.32
N LEU A 188 13.77 -10.71 19.88
CA LEU A 188 13.81 -10.00 21.17
C LEU A 188 14.19 -10.93 22.32
N ALA A 189 13.66 -12.15 22.35
CA ALA A 189 14.00 -13.16 23.36
C ALA A 189 15.47 -13.61 23.28
N ARG A 190 16.12 -13.44 22.12
CA ARG A 190 17.55 -13.73 21.92
C ARG A 190 18.45 -12.52 22.20
N LEU A 191 17.89 -11.33 22.41
CA LEU A 191 18.65 -10.14 22.77
C LEU A 191 18.81 -10.05 24.29
N PRO A 192 20.01 -9.73 24.80
CA PRO A 192 20.25 -9.50 26.23
C PRO A 192 19.69 -8.15 26.72
N LEU A 193 18.50 -7.74 26.26
CA LEU A 193 17.85 -6.48 26.62
C LEU A 193 17.06 -6.56 27.93
N ALA A 194 16.80 -7.77 28.46
CA ALA A 194 16.10 -7.96 29.73
C ALA A 194 16.86 -7.38 30.95
N GLU A 195 18.17 -7.17 30.84
CA GLU A 195 18.97 -6.58 31.93
C GLU A 195 19.03 -5.05 31.93
N ARG A 196 18.58 -4.36 30.87
CA ARG A 196 18.70 -2.90 30.74
C ARG A 196 17.44 -2.09 31.04
N VAL A 197 16.31 -2.75 31.34
CA VAL A 197 15.03 -2.09 31.64
C VAL A 197 14.66 -2.19 33.15
N ARG A 198 15.49 -2.82 33.99
CA ARG A 198 15.40 -2.79 35.46
C ARG A 198 16.56 -2.00 36.10
N GLY A 199 16.86 -0.83 35.55
CA GLY A 199 17.77 0.16 36.15
C GLY A 199 16.98 1.36 36.61
#